data_AF-A0A2M8K2H1-F1
#
_entry.id   AF-A0A2M8K2H1-F1
#
_cell.length_a   1.000
_cell.length_b   1.000
_cell.length_c   1.000
_cell.angle_alpha   90.00
_cell.angle_beta   90.00
_cell.angle_gamma   90.00
#
_symmetry.space_group_name_H-M   'P 1'
#
loop_
_entity.id
_entity.type
_entity.pdbx_description
1 polymer ?
#
loop_
_entity_poly.entity_id
_entity_poly.type
_entity_poly.pdbx_seq_one_letter_code
_entity_poly.pdbx_strand_id
1 'polypeptide(L)'
;MRVSYLGTSESAAFIAANSVRIPLYSEPVKPSDLSKQPEDKSVDLNALCIPNPTATFFVRAQGEPMEREDIQTGDVLVVDRSLTARHGDIVIAFEHGKMAVMTLELKPDVLLRPKNKAYAAKKVTPVVENEVSSLEVFGVVTSVVRQLERGE
;
A
#
# COMPACT_ATOMS: atom_id res chain seq x y z
N MET A 1 -1.47 -4.79 -12.44
CA MET A 1 -1.92 -5.72 -11.39
C MET A 1 -3.29 -5.27 -10.91
N ARG A 2 -4.27 -6.16 -10.75
CA ARG A 2 -5.62 -5.80 -10.23
C ARG A 2 -5.62 -5.93 -8.71
N VAL A 3 -6.63 -5.35 -8.07
CA VAL A 3 -6.83 -5.55 -6.64
C VAL A 3 -8.26 -5.93 -6.30
N SER A 4 -8.44 -6.67 -5.21
CA SER A 4 -9.73 -6.88 -4.56
C SER A 4 -9.79 -6.10 -3.26
N TYR A 5 -10.87 -5.35 -3.06
CA TYR A 5 -11.10 -4.62 -1.82
C TYR A 5 -11.33 -5.59 -0.66
N LEU A 6 -10.61 -5.41 0.45
CA LEU A 6 -10.73 -6.26 1.64
C LEU A 6 -11.53 -5.59 2.76
N GLY A 7 -11.52 -4.25 2.85
CA GLY A 7 -12.21 -3.51 3.90
C GLY A 7 -11.57 -2.16 4.21
N THR A 8 -12.24 -1.39 5.06
CA THR A 8 -11.70 -0.17 5.68
C THR A 8 -11.11 -0.49 7.05
N SER A 9 -10.19 0.35 7.51
CA SER A 9 -9.80 0.35 8.91
C SER A 9 -10.94 0.88 9.80
N GLU A 10 -10.93 0.47 11.07
CA GLU A 10 -11.89 0.87 12.09
C GLU A 10 -11.54 2.23 12.71
N SER A 11 -12.39 2.74 13.60
CA SER A 11 -12.10 4.01 14.29
C SER A 11 -10.79 3.96 15.09
N ALA A 12 -10.12 5.11 15.22
CA ALA A 12 -8.89 5.23 16.01
C ALA A 12 -9.08 4.76 17.47
N ALA A 13 -10.25 5.03 18.07
CA ALA A 13 -10.58 4.58 19.42
C ALA A 13 -10.71 3.05 19.50
N PHE A 14 -11.33 2.41 18.49
CA PHE A 14 -11.43 0.96 18.43
C PHE A 14 -10.07 0.30 18.27
N ILE A 15 -9.21 0.84 17.41
CA ILE A 15 -7.84 0.34 17.20
C ILE A 15 -7.03 0.48 18.48
N ALA A 16 -7.07 1.65 19.14
CA ALA A 16 -6.36 1.86 20.40
C ALA A 16 -6.84 0.94 21.52
N ALA A 17 -8.15 0.64 21.59
CA ALA A 17 -8.69 -0.29 22.58
C ALA A 17 -8.30 -1.75 22.33
N ASN A 18 -7.96 -2.10 21.09
CA ASN A 18 -7.60 -3.45 20.66
C ASN A 18 -6.13 -3.56 20.19
N SER A 19 -5.31 -2.56 20.48
CA SER A 19 -3.91 -2.52 20.06
C SER A 19 -3.12 -3.60 20.82
N VAL A 20 -2.47 -4.49 20.09
CA VAL A 20 -1.53 -5.45 20.68
C VAL A 20 -0.14 -4.85 20.60
N ARG A 21 0.45 -4.54 21.76
CA ARG A 21 1.85 -4.10 21.84
C ARG A 21 2.76 -5.30 21.67
N ILE A 22 3.29 -5.49 20.47
CA ILE A 22 4.24 -6.56 20.18
C ILE A 22 5.65 -6.04 20.49
N PRO A 23 6.44 -6.69 21.34
CA PRO A 23 7.84 -6.30 21.55
C PRO A 23 8.61 -6.39 20.23
N LEU A 24 9.25 -5.30 19.82
CA LEU A 24 10.04 -5.27 18.58
C LEU A 24 11.43 -4.72 18.87
N TYR A 25 12.44 -5.54 18.59
CA TYR A 25 13.83 -5.18 18.77
C TYR A 25 14.26 -4.17 17.71
N SER A 26 14.58 -2.95 18.14
CA SER A 26 15.05 -1.88 17.23
C SER A 26 16.54 -1.94 16.95
N GLU A 27 17.29 -2.68 17.77
CA GLU A 27 18.72 -2.86 17.65
C GLU A 27 19.04 -4.23 17.03
N PRO A 28 20.15 -4.36 16.29
CA PRO A 28 20.62 -5.65 15.80
C PRO A 28 20.90 -6.58 16.99
N VAL A 29 20.02 -7.56 17.20
CA VAL A 29 20.13 -8.52 18.29
C VAL A 29 21.16 -9.58 17.92
N LYS A 30 22.20 -9.75 18.74
CA LYS A 30 23.03 -10.95 18.65
C LYS A 30 22.23 -12.14 19.19
N PRO A 31 22.39 -13.35 18.66
CA PRO A 31 21.66 -14.53 19.15
C PRO A 31 21.77 -14.74 20.68
N SER A 32 22.88 -14.31 21.29
CA SER A 32 23.13 -14.34 22.73
C SER A 32 22.31 -13.35 23.57
N ASP A 33 21.73 -12.32 22.97
CA ASP A 33 20.96 -11.28 23.65
C ASP A 33 19.44 -11.57 23.66
N LEU A 34 18.98 -12.64 23.00
CA LEU A 34 17.57 -13.07 22.97
C LEU A 34 17.01 -13.47 24.35
N SER A 35 17.88 -13.75 25.33
CA SER A 35 17.49 -14.08 26.70
C SER A 35 17.29 -12.86 27.61
N LYS A 36 17.73 -11.67 27.16
CA LYS A 36 17.53 -10.41 27.88
C LYS A 36 16.25 -9.78 27.35
N GLN A 37 15.20 -9.73 28.17
CA GLN A 37 14.00 -8.96 27.84
C GLN A 37 14.38 -7.46 27.81
N PRO A 38 14.34 -6.79 26.64
CA PRO A 38 14.53 -5.35 26.60
C PRO A 38 13.22 -4.68 27.02
N GLU A 39 13.31 -3.70 27.89
CA GLU A 39 12.15 -3.21 28.64
C GLU A 39 11.36 -2.11 27.89
N ASP A 40 11.88 -1.57 26.78
CA ASP A 40 11.46 -0.21 26.38
C ASP A 40 10.94 0.01 24.96
N LYS A 41 10.86 -1.00 24.07
CA LYS A 41 10.36 -0.77 22.69
C LYS A 41 9.38 -1.84 22.21
N SER A 42 8.09 -1.52 22.31
CA SER A 42 6.99 -2.25 21.68
C SER A 42 6.52 -1.54 20.42
N VAL A 43 6.26 -2.28 19.35
CA VAL A 43 5.61 -1.79 18.12
C VAL A 43 4.26 -2.45 17.98
N ASP A 44 3.22 -1.64 17.75
CA ASP A 44 1.91 -2.11 17.29
C ASP A 44 1.88 -2.00 15.76
N LEU A 45 1.54 -3.08 15.08
CA LEU A 45 1.43 -3.11 13.62
C LEU A 45 0.34 -2.16 13.11
N ASN A 46 -0.72 -1.92 13.90
CA ASN A 46 -1.72 -0.92 13.53
C ASN A 46 -1.10 0.48 13.56
N ALA A 47 -0.36 0.83 14.62
CA ALA A 47 0.34 2.11 14.69
C ALA A 47 1.40 2.27 13.60
N LEU A 48 2.05 1.17 13.20
CA LEU A 48 3.06 1.17 12.14
C LEU A 48 2.44 1.38 10.75
N CYS A 49 1.39 0.63 10.42
CA CYS A 49 0.83 0.58 9.07
C CYS A 49 -0.36 1.52 8.85
N ILE A 50 -1.06 1.93 9.91
CA ILE A 50 -2.35 2.65 9.86
C ILE A 50 -2.22 3.99 10.59
N PRO A 51 -1.46 4.97 10.05
CA PRO A 51 -1.32 6.28 10.68
C PRO A 51 -2.65 7.05 10.72
N ASN A 52 -3.51 6.88 9.70
CA ASN A 52 -4.79 7.56 9.57
C ASN A 52 -5.96 6.56 9.43
N PRO A 53 -6.47 5.96 10.52
CA PRO A 53 -7.47 4.89 10.45
C PRO A 53 -8.72 5.22 9.60
N THR A 54 -9.26 6.44 9.73
CA THR A 54 -10.46 6.86 8.99
C THR A 54 -10.24 7.00 7.49
N ALA A 55 -8.98 7.08 7.05
CA ALA A 55 -8.58 7.21 5.66
C ALA A 55 -7.86 5.95 5.12
N THR A 56 -7.64 4.94 5.95
CA THR A 56 -6.94 3.71 5.56
C THR A 56 -7.90 2.61 5.14
N PHE A 57 -7.57 1.94 4.04
CA PHE A 57 -8.26 0.75 3.58
C PHE A 57 -7.26 -0.28 3.06
N PHE A 58 -7.74 -1.51 2.90
CA PHE A 58 -6.92 -2.66 2.53
C PHE A 58 -7.39 -3.26 1.22
N VAL A 59 -6.44 -3.58 0.36
CA VAL A 59 -6.71 -4.29 -0.89
C VAL A 59 -5.76 -5.47 -1.06
N ARG A 60 -6.21 -6.55 -1.70
CA ARG A 60 -5.37 -7.69 -2.04
C ARG A 60 -4.88 -7.59 -3.47
N ALA A 61 -3.56 -7.63 -3.66
CA ALA A 61 -2.94 -7.66 -4.97
C ALA A 61 -3.21 -8.98 -5.69
N GLN A 62 -3.63 -8.90 -6.96
CA GLN A 62 -3.97 -10.06 -7.78
C GLN A 62 -3.43 -9.95 -9.20
N GLY A 63 -2.99 -11.11 -9.69
CA GLY A 63 -2.57 -11.32 -11.06
C GLY A 63 -1.06 -11.44 -11.18
N GLU A 64 -0.48 -10.51 -11.91
CA GLU A 64 0.91 -10.57 -12.30
C GLU A 64 1.76 -9.64 -11.42
N PRO A 65 2.87 -10.10 -10.81
CA PRO A 65 3.68 -9.30 -9.88
C PRO A 65 4.19 -7.99 -10.49
N MET A 66 4.34 -6.95 -9.66
CA MET A 66 5.08 -5.73 -9.99
C MET A 66 6.50 -5.86 -9.44
N GLU A 67 7.40 -6.39 -10.25
CA GLU A 67 8.77 -6.75 -9.85
C GLU A 67 9.62 -5.55 -9.38
N ARG A 68 9.44 -4.39 -10.01
CA ARG A 68 10.21 -3.18 -9.65
C ARG A 68 9.84 -2.65 -8.27
N GLU A 69 8.57 -2.75 -7.92
CA GLU A 69 7.99 -2.30 -6.67
C GLU A 69 7.93 -3.43 -5.62
N ASP A 70 8.43 -4.62 -5.95
CA ASP A 70 8.29 -5.87 -5.19
C ASP A 70 6.88 -6.08 -4.62
N ILE A 71 5.85 -5.99 -5.46
CA ILE A 71 4.48 -6.38 -5.09
C ILE A 71 4.15 -7.71 -5.75
N GLN A 72 3.84 -8.69 -4.93
CA GLN A 72 3.53 -10.06 -5.32
C GLN A 72 2.02 -10.31 -5.27
N THR A 73 1.58 -11.34 -5.98
CA THR A 73 0.18 -11.78 -5.89
C THR A 73 -0.09 -12.37 -4.52
N GLY A 74 -1.22 -11.97 -3.92
CA GLY A 74 -1.59 -12.36 -2.56
C GLY A 74 -1.24 -11.31 -1.50
N ASP A 75 -0.35 -10.36 -1.81
CA ASP A 75 0.00 -9.28 -0.90
C ASP A 75 -1.21 -8.47 -0.47
N VAL A 76 -1.22 -8.09 0.81
CA VAL A 76 -2.18 -7.11 1.34
C VAL A 76 -1.52 -5.73 1.30
N LEU A 77 -2.11 -4.84 0.52
CA LEU A 77 -1.68 -3.46 0.40
C LEU A 77 -2.49 -2.59 1.36
N VAL A 78 -1.79 -1.81 2.16
CA VAL A 78 -2.37 -0.77 3.02
C VAL A 78 -2.37 0.53 2.24
N VAL A 79 -3.53 1.16 2.14
CA VAL A 79 -3.74 2.31 1.28
C VAL A 79 -4.35 3.46 2.06
N ASP A 80 -3.76 4.64 1.97
CA ASP A 80 -4.23 5.87 2.61
C ASP A 80 -4.77 6.84 1.55
N ARG A 81 -6.05 7.19 1.64
CA ARG A 81 -6.71 8.15 0.73
C ARG A 81 -6.56 9.61 1.14
N SER A 82 -6.04 9.89 2.34
CA SER A 82 -5.80 11.26 2.81
C SER A 82 -4.51 11.87 2.24
N LEU A 83 -3.61 11.03 1.72
CA LEU A 83 -2.34 11.47 1.17
C LEU A 83 -2.48 12.03 -0.25
N THR A 84 -1.84 13.17 -0.50
CA THR A 84 -1.61 13.66 -1.86
C THR A 84 -0.48 12.86 -2.51
N ALA A 85 -0.81 12.11 -3.56
CA ALA A 85 0.14 11.28 -4.28
C ALA A 85 1.27 12.10 -4.93
N ARG A 86 2.49 11.57 -4.85
CA ARG A 86 3.73 12.19 -5.33
C ARG A 86 4.34 11.35 -6.45
N HIS A 87 5.28 11.96 -7.16
CA HIS A 87 6.03 11.26 -8.19
C HIS A 87 6.79 10.05 -7.58
N GLY A 88 6.59 8.88 -8.18
CA GLY A 88 7.17 7.61 -7.74
C GLY A 88 6.26 6.82 -6.79
N ASP A 89 5.19 7.43 -6.28
CA ASP A 89 4.29 6.73 -5.37
C ASP A 89 3.56 5.60 -6.08
N ILE A 90 3.36 4.52 -5.35
CA ILE A 90 2.48 3.43 -5.77
C ILE A 90 1.07 3.84 -5.36
N VAL A 91 0.16 3.86 -6.32
CA VAL A 91 -1.22 4.28 -6.11
C VAL A 91 -2.19 3.18 -6.51
N ILE A 92 -3.34 3.19 -5.86
CA ILE A 92 -4.51 2.50 -6.35
C ILE A 92 -5.29 3.48 -7.21
N ALA A 93 -5.55 3.11 -8.47
CA ALA A 93 -6.31 3.92 -9.40
C ALA A 93 -7.49 3.15 -9.98
N PHE A 94 -8.55 3.86 -10.32
CA PHE A 94 -9.67 3.31 -11.09
C PHE A 94 -9.41 3.45 -12.58
N GLU A 95 -9.45 2.31 -13.27
CA GLU A 95 -9.37 2.23 -14.72
C GLU A 95 -10.57 1.42 -15.23
N HIS A 96 -11.46 2.07 -16.00
CA HIS A 96 -12.69 1.46 -16.55
C HIS A 96 -13.53 0.72 -15.49
N GLY A 97 -13.72 1.34 -14.32
CA GLY A 97 -14.50 0.77 -13.22
C GLY A 97 -13.79 -0.35 -12.45
N LYS A 98 -12.49 -0.58 -12.66
CA LYS A 98 -11.70 -1.59 -11.95
C LYS A 98 -10.52 -0.96 -11.24
N MET A 99 -10.24 -1.41 -10.02
CA MET A 99 -9.09 -0.96 -9.24
C MET A 99 -7.81 -1.68 -9.69
N ALA A 100 -6.75 -0.91 -9.89
CA ALA A 100 -5.45 -1.41 -10.30
C ALA A 100 -4.33 -0.73 -9.51
N VAL A 101 -3.24 -1.47 -9.31
CA VAL A 101 -1.98 -0.94 -8.76
C VAL A 101 -1.19 -0.31 -9.91
N MET A 102 -0.77 0.93 -9.73
CA MET A 102 -0.02 1.72 -10.71
C MET A 102 1.07 2.55 -10.02
N THR A 103 2.13 2.88 -10.75
CA THR A 103 3.16 3.82 -10.28
C THR A 103 2.87 5.20 -10.86
N LEU A 104 2.82 6.24 -10.02
CA LEU A 104 2.54 7.61 -10.43
C LEU A 104 3.80 8.31 -10.95
N GLU A 105 3.81 8.69 -12.21
CA GLU A 105 4.85 9.53 -12.79
C GLU A 105 4.32 10.94 -13.04
N LEU A 106 4.99 11.97 -12.51
CA LEU A 106 4.57 13.38 -12.70
C LEU A 106 5.51 14.16 -13.63
N LYS A 107 6.64 13.56 -14.02
CA LYS A 107 7.70 14.20 -14.81
C LYS A 107 8.24 13.22 -15.86
N PRO A 108 8.47 13.65 -17.12
CA PRO A 108 8.15 14.97 -17.67
C PRO A 108 6.64 15.19 -17.90
N ASP A 109 5.87 14.13 -18.06
CA ASP A 109 4.41 14.13 -18.18
C ASP A 109 3.77 13.48 -16.96
N VAL A 110 2.51 13.84 -16.67
CA VAL A 110 1.68 13.16 -15.67
C VAL A 110 1.11 11.87 -16.27
N LEU A 111 1.67 10.74 -15.85
CA LEU A 111 1.38 9.40 -16.35
C LEU A 111 1.10 8.47 -15.18
N LEU A 112 0.11 7.58 -15.32
CA LEU A 112 0.10 6.35 -14.52
C LEU A 112 0.72 5.22 -15.32
N ARG A 113 1.76 4.62 -14.74
CA ARG A 113 2.43 3.47 -15.33
C ARG A 113 1.88 2.19 -14.73
N PRO A 114 1.17 1.36 -15.51
CA PRO A 114 0.89 -0.01 -15.10
C PRO A 114 2.17 -0.86 -15.13
N LYS A 115 2.09 -2.07 -14.57
CA LYS A 115 3.13 -3.11 -14.45
C LYS A 115 4.23 -3.12 -15.52
N ASN A 116 3.88 -2.96 -16.80
CA ASN A 116 4.81 -3.12 -17.91
C ASN A 116 5.00 -1.81 -18.66
N LYS A 117 6.26 -1.43 -18.94
CA LYS A 117 6.57 -0.32 -19.86
C LYS A 117 6.04 -0.55 -21.29
N ALA A 118 5.75 -1.80 -21.65
CA ALA A 118 5.10 -2.16 -22.91
C ALA A 118 3.59 -1.82 -22.94
N TYR A 119 2.96 -1.64 -21.77
CA TYR A 119 1.63 -1.02 -21.71
C TYR A 119 1.80 0.49 -21.75
N ALA A 120 1.13 1.13 -22.70
CA ALA A 120 1.21 2.58 -22.88
C ALA A 120 0.88 3.28 -21.56
N ALA A 121 1.83 4.08 -21.07
CA ALA A 121 1.62 4.96 -19.93
C ALA A 121 0.45 5.89 -20.27
N LYS A 122 -0.59 5.90 -19.43
CA LYS A 122 -1.78 6.70 -19.72
C LYS A 122 -1.59 8.10 -19.17
N LYS A 123 -1.71 9.09 -20.07
CA LYS A 123 -1.70 10.50 -19.69
C LYS A 123 -2.94 10.79 -18.87
N VAL A 124 -2.74 11.33 -17.68
CA VAL A 124 -3.84 11.85 -16.87
C VAL A 124 -4.27 13.15 -17.54
N THR A 125 -5.26 13.10 -18.41
CA THR A 125 -5.89 14.31 -18.93
C THR A 125 -6.73 14.92 -17.82
N PRO A 126 -6.55 16.23 -17.50
CA PRO A 126 -7.56 16.94 -16.73
C PRO A 126 -8.88 16.80 -17.48
N VAL A 127 -9.95 16.49 -16.76
CA VAL A 127 -11.29 16.28 -17.33
C VAL A 127 -11.71 17.57 -18.05
N VAL A 128 -11.50 17.60 -19.36
CA VAL A 128 -12.26 18.45 -20.28
C VAL A 128 -13.46 17.60 -20.65
N GLU A 129 -14.65 18.15 -20.45
CA GLU A 129 -15.96 17.50 -20.29
C GLU A 129 -16.46 16.51 -21.38
N ASN A 130 -15.63 15.96 -22.27
CA ASN A 130 -16.10 15.12 -23.39
C ASN A 130 -15.31 13.83 -23.69
N GLU A 131 -14.37 13.38 -22.86
CA GLU A 131 -13.67 12.08 -23.07
C GLU A 131 -13.65 11.25 -21.77
N VAL A 132 -14.40 10.14 -21.76
CA VAL A 132 -14.69 9.29 -20.57
C VAL A 132 -13.54 8.33 -20.25
N SER A 133 -12.32 8.83 -20.11
CA SER A 133 -11.22 8.10 -19.48
C SER A 133 -10.65 8.90 -18.32
N SER A 134 -11.50 9.19 -17.34
CA SER A 134 -11.10 9.78 -16.07
C SER A 134 -10.37 8.72 -15.25
N LEU A 135 -9.05 8.68 -15.42
CA LEU A 135 -8.19 7.91 -14.55
C LEU A 135 -8.12 8.67 -13.20
N GLU A 136 -8.65 8.05 -12.15
CA GLU A 136 -8.79 8.64 -10.83
C GLU A 136 -7.91 7.88 -9.83
N VAL A 137 -7.08 8.62 -9.08
CA VAL A 137 -6.29 8.06 -7.98
C VAL A 137 -7.20 7.93 -6.76
N PHE A 138 -7.37 6.69 -6.29
CA PHE A 138 -8.19 6.38 -5.12
C PHE A 138 -7.42 6.52 -3.80
N GLY A 139 -6.11 6.25 -3.81
CA GLY A 139 -5.27 6.41 -2.63
C GLY A 139 -3.82 5.96 -2.86
N VAL A 140 -2.94 6.29 -1.91
CA VAL A 140 -1.51 5.99 -1.95
C VAL A 140 -1.25 4.73 -1.14
N VAL A 141 -0.52 3.77 -1.73
CA VAL A 141 -0.08 2.56 -1.03
C VAL A 141 1.06 2.92 -0.09
N THR A 142 0.88 2.70 1.21
CA THR A 142 1.86 3.05 2.25
C THR A 142 2.63 1.85 2.78
N SER A 143 2.07 0.64 2.68
CA SER A 143 2.70 -0.57 3.22
C SER A 143 2.24 -1.82 2.48
N VAL A 144 3.14 -2.80 2.42
CA VAL A 144 2.88 -4.16 1.90
C VAL A 144 2.99 -5.13 3.06
N VAL A 145 1.93 -5.90 3.30
CA VAL A 145 1.92 -6.99 4.28
C VAL A 145 1.86 -8.30 3.51
N ARG A 146 2.98 -9.03 3.56
CA ARG A 146 3.16 -10.32 2.89
C ARG A 146 3.40 -11.42 3.92
N GLN A 147 2.60 -12.47 3.86
CA GLN A 147 2.88 -13.71 4.57
C GLN A 147 3.75 -14.59 3.67
N LEU A 148 4.92 -15.00 4.18
CA LEU A 148 5.82 -15.88 3.45
C LEU A 148 5.46 -17.34 3.73
N GLU A 149 5.55 -18.18 2.70
CA GLU A 149 5.49 -19.63 2.87
C GLU A 149 6.80 -20.12 3.49
N ARG A 150 6.70 -21.17 4.32
CA ARG A 150 7.89 -21.83 4.85
C ARG A 150 8.51 -22.64 3.72
N GLY A 151 9.82 -22.51 3.53
CA GLY A 151 10.56 -23.42 2.66
C GLY A 151 10.47 -24.86 3.18
N GLU A 152 10.41 -25.81 2.27
CA GLU A 152 10.53 -27.25 2.55
C GLU A 152 11.93 -27.60 3.08
#